data_AF-M7SVV4-F1
#
_entry.id   AF-M7SVV4-F1
#
_cell.length_a   1.000
_cell.length_b   1.000
_cell.length_c   1.000
_cell.angle_alpha   90.00
_cell.angle_beta   90.00
_cell.angle_gamma   90.00
#
_symmetry.space_group_name_H-M   'P 1'
#
loop_
_entity.id
_entity.type
_entity.pdbx_description
1 polymer ?
#
loop_
_entity_poly.entity_id
_entity_poly.type
_entity_poly.pdbx_seq_one_letter_code
_entity_poly.pdbx_strand_id
1 'polypeptide(L)'
;MGFPERNGLRSCGRLTRFQKIALAVFAVLFVTYHITPYDSRARAFFRFQQNNVEDYLQNSFPSDSWLFRGRQYPIDPDQDIGIILKTGYGTKNRVNVALQALDNETFYSDIMVVQDFPVMKKEQTYNFTNGKEIPVIDIIGWNLERGALNGTMHLERMGKYKHLAEAIEAEEWVLSDGIGKDMGWELDAMKV
;
A
#
# COMPACT_ATOMS: atom_id res chain seq x y z
N MET A 1 7.36 47.48 -64.92
CA MET A 1 7.17 46.10 -64.43
C MET A 1 8.51 45.58 -63.95
N GLY A 2 8.76 45.61 -62.65
CA GLY A 2 9.95 45.00 -62.03
C GLY A 2 9.47 43.91 -61.09
N PHE A 3 9.94 42.68 -61.29
CA PHE A 3 9.62 41.53 -60.45
C PHE A 3 10.18 41.73 -59.03
N PRO A 4 9.43 41.46 -57.95
CA PRO A 4 9.98 41.50 -56.61
C PRO A 4 10.85 40.26 -56.36
N GLU A 5 12.06 40.49 -55.85
CA GLU A 5 12.98 39.45 -55.41
C GLU A 5 12.32 38.53 -54.38
N ARG A 6 12.30 37.23 -54.70
CA ARG A 6 11.85 36.16 -53.80
C ARG A 6 12.89 35.95 -52.69
N ASN A 7 12.53 36.36 -51.49
CA ASN A 7 12.90 35.81 -50.18
C ASN A 7 13.87 34.61 -50.21
N GLY A 8 15.16 34.89 -49.98
CA GLY A 8 16.18 33.89 -49.67
C GLY A 8 16.08 33.37 -48.23
N LEU A 9 15.02 32.62 -47.91
CA LEU A 9 14.95 31.78 -46.71
C LEU A 9 15.80 30.52 -46.89
N ARG A 10 17.14 30.66 -46.93
CA ARG A 10 18.07 29.51 -46.86
C ARG A 10 19.35 29.88 -46.12
N SER A 11 19.24 30.00 -44.79
CA SER A 11 20.37 29.83 -43.89
C SER A 11 19.98 28.84 -42.79
N CYS A 12 19.89 27.56 -43.16
CA CYS A 12 19.97 26.50 -42.17
C CYS A 12 21.46 26.32 -41.89
N GLY A 13 21.94 26.92 -40.78
CA GLY A 13 23.35 26.90 -40.39
C GLY A 13 23.89 25.47 -40.38
N ARG A 14 24.97 25.22 -41.11
CA ARG A 14 25.64 23.91 -41.10
C ARG A 14 26.22 23.67 -39.71
N LEU A 15 25.65 22.72 -38.97
CA LEU A 15 26.22 22.25 -37.71
C LEU A 15 27.68 21.83 -37.90
N THR A 16 28.54 22.24 -36.97
CA THR A 16 29.94 21.83 -36.92
C THR A 16 30.06 20.33 -36.64
N ARG A 17 31.20 19.70 -36.97
CA ARG A 17 31.42 18.26 -36.73
C ARG A 17 31.23 17.89 -35.24
N PHE A 18 31.70 18.74 -34.33
CA PHE A 18 31.52 18.53 -32.90
C PHE A 18 30.05 18.59 -32.47
N GLN A 19 29.28 19.55 -32.98
CA GLN A 19 27.85 19.62 -32.69
C GLN A 19 27.10 18.38 -33.19
N LYS A 20 27.47 17.86 -34.37
CA LYS A 20 26.89 16.62 -34.90
C LYS A 20 27.21 15.42 -34.02
N ILE A 21 28.45 15.30 -33.55
CA ILE A 21 28.88 14.21 -32.65
C ILE A 21 28.16 14.33 -31.31
N ALA A 22 28.13 15.51 -30.70
CA ALA A 22 27.46 15.73 -29.42
C ALA A 22 25.95 15.40 -29.50
N LEU A 23 25.28 15.82 -30.58
CA LEU A 23 23.88 15.52 -30.79
C LEU A 23 23.64 14.02 -31.02
N ALA A 24 24.53 13.34 -31.75
CA ALA A 24 24.47 11.90 -31.93
C ALA A 24 24.65 11.16 -30.59
N VAL A 25 25.62 11.56 -29.76
CA VAL A 25 25.83 10.97 -28.43
C VAL A 25 24.61 11.20 -27.54
N PHE A 26 24.06 12.42 -27.52
CA PHE A 26 22.86 12.73 -26.75
C PHE A 26 21.65 11.90 -27.22
N ALA A 27 21.45 11.76 -28.52
CA ALA A 27 20.39 10.94 -29.09
C ALA A 27 20.54 9.47 -28.70
N VAL A 28 21.77 8.92 -28.76
CA VAL A 28 22.05 7.55 -28.33
C VAL A 28 21.73 7.38 -26.84
N LEU A 29 22.22 8.26 -25.97
CA LEU A 29 21.95 8.19 -24.53
C LEU A 29 20.46 8.31 -24.21
N PHE A 30 19.73 9.18 -24.92
CA PHE A 30 18.30 9.36 -24.77
C PHE A 30 17.54 8.08 -25.16
N VAL A 31 17.88 7.51 -26.32
CA VAL A 31 17.28 6.25 -26.79
C VAL A 31 17.60 5.11 -25.82
N THR A 32 18.85 4.98 -25.39
CA THR A 32 19.25 3.98 -24.40
C THR A 32 18.48 4.15 -23.09
N TYR A 33 18.34 5.37 -22.58
CA TYR A 33 17.58 5.64 -21.35
C TYR A 33 16.11 5.18 -21.45
N HIS A 34 15.45 5.43 -22.58
CA HIS A 34 14.05 5.07 -22.80
C HIS A 34 13.82 3.59 -23.09
N ILE A 35 14.77 2.91 -23.76
CA ILE A 35 14.68 1.46 -24.03
C ILE A 35 15.08 0.63 -22.81
N THR A 36 15.92 1.16 -21.92
CA THR A 36 16.38 0.41 -20.74
C THR A 36 15.19 0.17 -19.77
N PRO A 37 15.05 -1.06 -19.23
CA PRO A 37 14.02 -1.37 -18.25
C PRO A 37 13.97 -0.37 -17.11
N TYR A 38 12.75 -0.13 -16.63
CA TYR A 38 12.47 0.82 -15.56
C TYR A 38 13.29 0.54 -14.29
N ASP A 39 13.50 -0.75 -13.97
CA ASP A 39 14.22 -1.22 -12.79
C ASP A 39 15.73 -1.34 -12.97
N SER A 40 16.29 -0.81 -14.06
CA SER A 40 17.74 -0.82 -14.27
C SER A 40 18.47 0.13 -13.32
N ARG A 41 19.65 -0.28 -12.84
CA ARG A 41 20.48 0.52 -11.92
C ARG A 41 20.82 1.90 -12.47
N ALA A 42 21.14 1.98 -13.77
CA ALA A 42 21.49 3.25 -14.41
C ALA A 42 20.29 4.21 -14.43
N ARG A 43 19.10 3.73 -14.82
CA ARG A 43 17.87 4.55 -14.84
C ARG A 43 17.44 4.96 -13.44
N ALA A 44 17.54 4.06 -12.47
CA ALA A 44 17.29 4.37 -11.07
C ALA A 44 18.24 5.46 -10.53
N PHE A 45 19.54 5.39 -10.86
CA PHE A 45 20.52 6.41 -10.47
C PHE A 45 20.16 7.78 -11.05
N PHE A 46 19.87 7.89 -12.34
CA PHE A 46 19.50 9.17 -12.95
C PHE A 46 18.22 9.75 -12.35
N ARG A 47 17.21 8.91 -12.10
CA ARG A 47 15.97 9.35 -11.43
C ARG A 47 16.20 9.80 -10.01
N PHE A 48 17.06 9.12 -9.26
CA PHE A 48 17.43 9.55 -7.92
C PHE A 48 18.10 10.92 -7.94
N GLN A 49 19.04 11.17 -8.85
CA GLN A 49 19.65 12.50 -9.00
C GLN A 49 18.64 13.56 -9.44
N GLN A 50 17.71 13.22 -10.34
CA GLN A 50 16.62 14.10 -10.73
C GLN A 50 15.74 14.47 -9.52
N ASN A 51 15.33 13.48 -8.72
CA ASN A 51 14.53 13.71 -7.51
C ASN A 51 15.27 14.59 -6.51
N ASN A 52 16.58 14.39 -6.29
CA ASN A 52 17.36 15.26 -5.39
C ASN A 52 17.37 16.73 -5.84
N VAL A 53 17.44 16.96 -7.15
CA VAL A 53 17.39 18.32 -7.71
C VAL A 53 15.97 18.90 -7.58
N GLU A 54 14.94 18.10 -7.87
CA GLU A 54 13.54 18.51 -7.68
C GLU A 54 13.24 18.84 -6.22
N ASP A 55 13.72 18.03 -5.27
CA ASP A 55 13.58 18.24 -3.83
C ASP A 55 14.33 19.50 -3.37
N TYR A 56 15.56 19.72 -3.86
CA TYR A 56 16.31 20.95 -3.57
C TYR A 56 15.58 22.20 -4.07
N LEU A 57 15.01 22.13 -5.28
CA LEU A 57 14.22 23.22 -5.85
C LEU A 57 12.93 23.45 -5.07
N GLN A 58 12.21 22.39 -4.70
CA GLN A 58 11.00 22.46 -3.89
C GLN A 58 11.27 23.04 -2.50
N ASN A 59 12.40 22.71 -1.87
CA ASN A 59 12.80 23.28 -0.58
C ASN A 59 13.17 24.76 -0.70
N SER A 60 13.83 25.16 -1.79
CA SER A 60 14.22 26.54 -2.05
C SER A 60 13.03 27.42 -2.46
N PHE A 61 12.07 26.85 -3.17
CA PHE A 61 10.87 27.50 -3.67
C PHE A 61 9.65 26.61 -3.42
N PRO A 62 9.12 26.62 -2.18
CA PRO A 62 7.97 25.79 -1.83
C PRO A 62 6.79 26.06 -2.74
N SER A 63 6.27 24.99 -3.34
CA SER A 63 5.08 25.05 -4.19
C SER A 63 4.16 23.88 -3.89
N ASP A 64 2.92 24.17 -3.54
CA ASP A 64 1.87 23.15 -3.37
C ASP A 64 1.28 22.69 -4.70
N SER A 65 1.87 23.10 -5.83
CA SER A 65 1.40 22.71 -7.17
C SER A 65 1.30 21.20 -7.36
N TRP A 66 2.11 20.41 -6.63
CA TRP A 66 2.06 18.95 -6.65
C TRP A 66 0.73 18.39 -6.12
N LEU A 67 0.06 19.07 -5.17
CA LEU A 67 -1.26 18.67 -4.66
C LEU A 67 -2.35 18.80 -5.73
N PHE A 68 -2.15 19.69 -6.69
CA PHE A 68 -3.11 19.97 -7.76
C PHE A 68 -2.73 19.32 -9.10
N ARG A 69 -1.61 18.60 -9.17
CA ARG A 69 -1.29 17.82 -10.37
C ARG A 69 -2.31 16.70 -10.54
N GLY A 70 -2.79 16.52 -11.76
CA GLY A 70 -3.66 15.38 -12.10
C GLY A 70 -2.98 14.06 -11.74
N ARG A 71 -3.76 13.12 -11.17
CA ARG A 71 -3.27 11.79 -10.82
C ARG A 71 -2.79 11.08 -12.08
N GLN A 72 -1.49 10.75 -12.14
CA GLN A 72 -0.89 10.01 -13.26
C GLN A 72 -1.51 8.61 -13.40
N TYR A 73 -1.89 8.02 -12.27
CA TYR A 73 -2.60 6.75 -12.18
C TYR A 73 -3.87 7.01 -11.38
N PRO A 74 -5.03 7.24 -12.03
CA PRO A 74 -6.28 7.40 -11.31
C PRO A 74 -6.59 6.09 -10.59
N ILE A 75 -6.96 6.21 -9.31
CA ILE A 75 -7.45 5.11 -8.49
C ILE A 75 -8.93 5.37 -8.21
N ASP A 76 -9.73 4.32 -8.36
CA ASP A 76 -11.10 4.23 -7.89
C ASP A 76 -11.07 3.62 -6.47
N PRO A 77 -11.28 4.41 -5.39
CA PRO A 77 -11.21 3.90 -4.03
C PRO A 77 -12.16 2.73 -3.73
N ASP A 78 -13.27 2.62 -4.48
CA ASP A 78 -14.26 1.57 -4.26
C ASP A 78 -13.84 0.23 -4.88
N GLN A 79 -12.98 0.25 -5.89
CA GLN A 79 -12.59 -0.93 -6.69
C GLN A 79 -11.11 -1.29 -6.55
N ASP A 80 -10.25 -0.30 -6.32
CA ASP A 80 -8.78 -0.46 -6.33
C ASP A 80 -8.18 -0.56 -4.92
N ILE A 81 -8.97 -0.31 -3.87
CA ILE A 81 -8.51 -0.33 -2.47
C ILE A 81 -9.26 -1.41 -1.69
N GLY A 82 -8.49 -2.23 -0.96
CA GLY A 82 -8.99 -3.12 0.09
C GLY A 82 -8.40 -2.75 1.44
N ILE A 83 -9.22 -2.83 2.49
CA ILE A 83 -8.84 -2.52 3.87
C ILE A 83 -8.85 -3.80 4.71
N ILE A 84 -7.73 -4.09 5.36
CA ILE A 84 -7.62 -5.15 6.35
C ILE A 84 -7.54 -4.52 7.74
N LEU A 85 -8.63 -4.63 8.52
CA LEU A 85 -8.67 -4.16 9.89
C LEU A 85 -8.10 -5.23 10.82
N LYS A 86 -6.84 -5.08 11.20
CA LYS A 86 -6.21 -5.96 12.20
C LYS A 86 -6.62 -5.57 13.61
N THR A 87 -6.98 -6.55 14.43
CA THR A 87 -7.28 -6.35 15.86
C THR A 87 -6.72 -7.49 16.69
N GLY A 88 -6.34 -7.22 17.95
CA GLY A 88 -6.04 -8.26 18.93
C GLY A 88 -7.12 -8.36 20.00
N TYR A 89 -7.09 -9.41 20.83
CA TYR A 89 -8.09 -9.63 21.88
C TYR A 89 -8.27 -8.43 22.83
N GLY A 90 -7.16 -7.79 23.24
CA GLY A 90 -7.19 -6.62 24.11
C GLY A 90 -7.80 -5.35 23.47
N THR A 91 -7.88 -5.32 22.13
CA THR A 91 -8.43 -4.18 21.37
C THR A 91 -9.76 -4.51 20.69
N LYS A 92 -10.33 -5.70 20.89
CA LYS A 92 -11.58 -6.16 20.26
C LYS A 92 -12.72 -5.13 20.33
N ASN A 93 -12.86 -4.45 21.47
CA ASN A 93 -13.92 -3.46 21.69
C ASN A 93 -13.80 -2.20 20.82
N ARG A 94 -12.64 -1.96 20.18
CA ARG A 94 -12.41 -0.80 19.30
C ARG A 94 -12.88 -1.06 17.86
N VAL A 95 -13.05 -2.33 17.47
CA VAL A 95 -13.44 -2.73 16.11
C VAL A 95 -14.75 -2.07 15.70
N ASN A 96 -15.77 -2.14 16.55
CA ASN A 96 -17.09 -1.57 16.25
C ASN A 96 -17.02 -0.07 15.95
N VAL A 97 -16.21 0.68 16.71
CA VAL A 97 -16.04 2.13 16.51
C VAL A 97 -15.27 2.42 15.22
N ALA A 98 -14.23 1.64 14.92
CA ALA A 98 -13.48 1.77 13.67
C ALA A 98 -14.36 1.47 12.44
N LEU A 99 -15.17 0.40 12.51
CA LEU A 99 -16.12 0.05 11.46
C LEU A 99 -17.21 1.10 11.30
N GLN A 100 -17.74 1.67 12.39
CA GLN A 100 -18.70 2.76 12.33
C GLN A 100 -18.11 4.02 11.68
N ALA A 101 -16.84 4.33 11.94
CA ALA A 101 -16.16 5.44 11.29
C ALA A 101 -16.02 5.18 9.77
N LEU A 102 -15.66 3.97 9.38
CA LEU A 102 -15.54 3.56 7.97
C LEU A 102 -16.89 3.54 7.25
N ASP A 103 -17.98 3.18 7.91
CA ASP A 103 -19.33 3.21 7.34
C ASP A 103 -19.83 4.64 7.03
N ASN A 104 -19.27 5.65 7.72
CA ASN A 104 -19.57 7.06 7.49
C ASN A 104 -18.72 7.71 6.38
N GLU A 105 -17.77 7.00 5.80
CA GLU A 105 -16.94 7.51 4.71
C GLU A 105 -17.71 7.54 3.38
N THR A 106 -17.20 8.33 2.43
CA THR A 106 -17.83 8.48 1.10
C THR A 106 -17.46 7.38 0.11
N PHE A 107 -16.59 6.44 0.49
CA PHE A 107 -16.12 5.35 -0.35
C PHE A 107 -16.31 4.02 0.37
N TYR A 108 -16.58 2.96 -0.40
CA TYR A 108 -17.02 1.65 0.07
C TYR A 108 -16.09 0.53 -0.42
N SER A 109 -14.80 0.68 -0.11
CA SER A 109 -13.76 -0.33 -0.34
C SER A 109 -14.12 -1.70 0.27
N ASP A 110 -13.54 -2.79 -0.22
CA ASP A 110 -13.64 -4.10 0.41
C ASP A 110 -12.93 -4.11 1.76
N ILE A 111 -13.64 -4.50 2.82
CA ILE A 111 -13.12 -4.50 4.19
C ILE A 111 -13.20 -5.92 4.73
N MET A 112 -12.16 -6.35 5.43
CA MET A 112 -12.19 -7.55 6.26
C MET A 112 -11.57 -7.26 7.63
N VAL A 113 -12.11 -7.88 8.67
CA VAL A 113 -11.54 -7.83 10.01
C VAL A 113 -10.70 -9.08 10.23
N VAL A 114 -9.46 -8.88 10.68
CA VAL A 114 -8.51 -9.96 10.96
C VAL A 114 -8.11 -9.91 12.42
N GLN A 115 -8.36 -11.00 13.15
CA GLN A 115 -8.12 -11.10 14.59
C GLN A 115 -7.25 -12.30 14.98
N ASP A 116 -6.60 -12.22 16.15
CA ASP A 116 -5.76 -13.30 16.74
C ASP A 116 -6.48 -14.17 17.77
N PHE A 117 -7.80 -14.12 17.79
CA PHE A 117 -8.62 -14.88 18.72
C PHE A 117 -9.84 -15.46 18.01
N PRO A 118 -10.44 -16.54 18.53
CA PRO A 118 -11.58 -17.18 17.89
C PRO A 118 -12.75 -16.23 17.63
N VAL A 119 -13.37 -16.40 16.47
CA VAL A 119 -14.60 -15.70 16.11
C VAL A 119 -15.77 -16.31 16.88
N MET A 120 -16.44 -15.52 17.71
CA MET A 120 -17.66 -15.95 18.37
C MET A 120 -18.77 -16.14 17.33
N LYS A 121 -19.63 -17.15 17.49
CA LYS A 121 -20.73 -17.43 16.53
C LYS A 121 -21.66 -16.24 16.26
N LYS A 122 -21.73 -15.27 17.17
CA LYS A 122 -22.53 -14.05 17.04
C LYS A 122 -21.80 -12.90 16.31
N GLU A 123 -20.50 -13.04 16.06
CA GLU A 123 -19.60 -11.98 15.55
C GLU A 123 -18.93 -12.37 14.23
N GLN A 124 -19.52 -13.29 13.46
CA GLN A 124 -18.92 -13.77 12.21
C GLN A 124 -18.86 -12.71 11.11
N THR A 125 -19.81 -11.76 11.13
CA THR A 125 -19.94 -10.74 10.10
C THR A 125 -20.44 -9.43 10.72
N TYR A 126 -19.88 -8.31 10.26
CA TYR A 126 -20.44 -6.99 10.49
C TYR A 126 -21.18 -6.49 9.26
N ASN A 127 -22.29 -5.78 9.46
CA ASN A 127 -23.07 -5.22 8.37
C ASN A 127 -22.95 -3.70 8.37
N PHE A 128 -22.52 -3.14 7.25
CA PHE A 128 -22.56 -1.71 6.99
C PHE A 128 -23.97 -1.23 6.65
N THR A 129 -24.23 0.06 6.81
CA THR A 129 -25.54 0.67 6.51
C THR A 129 -25.90 0.55 5.03
N ASN A 130 -24.89 0.46 4.15
CA ASN A 130 -25.04 0.20 2.73
C ASN A 130 -25.39 -1.27 2.39
N GLY A 131 -25.48 -2.15 3.38
CA GLY A 131 -25.77 -3.58 3.21
C GLY A 131 -24.56 -4.46 2.90
N LYS A 132 -23.34 -3.92 2.92
CA LYS A 132 -22.11 -4.70 2.72
C LYS A 132 -21.77 -5.50 3.96
N GLU A 133 -21.48 -6.78 3.74
CA GLU A 133 -21.03 -7.71 4.77
C GLU A 133 -19.51 -7.66 4.90
N ILE A 134 -19.03 -7.55 6.14
CA ILE A 134 -17.61 -7.50 6.49
C ILE A 134 -17.28 -8.77 7.25
N PRO A 135 -16.51 -9.69 6.65
CA PRO A 135 -16.13 -10.93 7.30
C PRO A 135 -15.15 -10.67 8.44
N VAL A 136 -15.31 -11.42 9.52
CA VAL A 136 -14.35 -11.48 10.63
C VAL A 136 -13.62 -12.80 10.56
N ILE A 137 -12.29 -12.73 10.50
CA ILE A 137 -11.42 -13.89 10.32
C ILE A 137 -10.50 -14.00 11.53
N ASP A 138 -10.61 -15.12 12.24
CA ASP A 138 -9.56 -15.60 13.13
C ASP A 138 -8.42 -16.15 12.27
N ILE A 139 -7.37 -15.37 12.10
CA ILE A 139 -6.28 -15.73 11.19
C ILE A 139 -5.41 -16.84 11.74
N ILE A 140 -5.30 -16.96 13.06
CA ILE A 140 -4.48 -17.99 13.69
C ILE A 140 -5.23 -19.32 13.63
N GLY A 141 -6.49 -19.35 14.01
CA GLY A 141 -7.36 -20.52 13.85
C GLY A 141 -7.45 -20.97 12.39
N TRP A 142 -7.71 -20.05 11.46
CA TRP A 142 -7.76 -20.36 10.04
C TRP A 142 -6.43 -20.93 9.50
N ASN A 143 -5.29 -20.37 9.93
CA ASN A 143 -3.97 -20.88 9.58
C ASN A 143 -3.68 -22.26 10.17
N LEU A 144 -4.19 -22.56 11.37
CA LEU A 144 -4.10 -23.88 11.98
C LEU A 144 -4.93 -24.91 11.20
N GLU A 145 -6.18 -24.58 10.88
CA GLU A 145 -7.10 -25.47 10.15
C GLU A 145 -6.57 -25.83 8.76
N ARG A 146 -6.00 -24.86 8.04
CA ARG A 146 -5.41 -25.10 6.71
C ARG A 146 -4.01 -25.72 6.76
N GLY A 147 -3.45 -25.97 7.95
CA GLY A 147 -2.13 -26.56 8.14
C GLY A 147 -0.95 -25.65 7.81
N ALA A 148 -1.17 -24.34 7.64
CA ALA A 148 -0.09 -23.37 7.38
C ALA A 148 0.87 -23.22 8.56
N LEU A 149 0.41 -23.56 9.76
CA LEU A 149 1.20 -23.58 11.00
C LEU A 149 1.66 -24.99 11.39
N ASN A 150 1.60 -25.96 10.48
CA ASN A 150 2.13 -27.29 10.75
C ASN A 150 3.64 -27.22 11.02
N GLY A 151 4.05 -27.83 12.13
CA GLY A 151 5.44 -27.79 12.59
C GLY A 151 5.74 -26.67 13.59
N THR A 152 4.87 -25.66 13.76
CA THR A 152 5.06 -24.60 14.79
C THR A 152 4.34 -24.91 16.11
N MET A 153 3.63 -26.03 16.19
CA MET A 153 2.78 -26.42 17.34
C MET A 153 3.53 -26.53 18.67
N HIS A 154 4.84 -26.72 18.64
CA HIS A 154 5.70 -26.80 19.81
C HIS A 154 6.11 -25.41 20.36
N LEU A 155 5.87 -24.34 19.60
CA LEU A 155 6.18 -22.98 20.02
C LEU A 155 5.23 -22.55 21.14
N GLU A 156 5.78 -21.87 22.16
CA GLU A 156 5.03 -21.36 23.31
C GLU A 156 3.81 -20.50 22.89
N ARG A 157 3.97 -19.72 21.83
CA ARG A 157 2.92 -18.84 21.29
C ARG A 157 1.70 -19.60 20.77
N MET A 158 1.89 -20.83 20.29
CA MET A 158 0.76 -21.69 19.90
C MET A 158 -0.02 -22.18 21.12
N GLY A 159 0.67 -22.52 22.21
CA GLY A 159 0.04 -22.89 23.47
C GLY A 159 -0.77 -21.72 24.06
N LYS A 160 -0.18 -20.52 24.03
CA LYS A 160 -0.82 -19.26 24.41
C LYS A 160 -2.12 -19.00 23.63
N TYR A 161 -2.08 -19.14 22.30
CA TYR A 161 -3.28 -19.02 21.46
C TYR A 161 -4.35 -20.06 21.85
N LYS A 162 -3.98 -21.34 22.02
CA LYS A 162 -4.93 -22.39 22.40
C LYS A 162 -5.59 -22.11 23.74
N HIS A 163 -4.82 -21.71 24.75
CA HIS A 163 -5.38 -21.37 26.06
C HIS A 163 -6.33 -20.18 25.99
N LEU A 164 -6.00 -19.14 25.19
CA LEU A 164 -6.91 -18.02 24.95
C LEU A 164 -8.19 -18.50 24.25
N ALA A 165 -8.05 -19.35 23.24
CA ALA A 165 -9.18 -19.89 22.49
C ALA A 165 -10.11 -20.72 23.37
N GLU A 166 -9.56 -21.60 24.20
CA GLU A 166 -10.30 -22.40 25.19
C GLU A 166 -11.02 -21.51 26.21
N ALA A 167 -10.35 -20.48 26.74
CA ALA A 167 -10.96 -19.55 27.71
C ALA A 167 -12.12 -18.74 27.09
N ILE A 168 -11.99 -18.35 25.82
CA ILE A 168 -13.05 -17.66 25.08
C ILE A 168 -14.23 -18.60 24.80
N GLU A 169 -13.96 -19.84 24.37
CA GLU A 169 -14.99 -20.84 24.11
C GLU A 169 -15.75 -21.23 25.38
N ALA A 170 -15.07 -21.29 26.52
CA ALA A 170 -15.65 -21.53 27.84
C ALA A 170 -16.37 -20.31 28.44
N GLU A 171 -16.40 -19.17 27.74
CA GLU A 171 -16.96 -17.89 28.22
C GLU A 171 -16.31 -17.39 29.53
N GLU A 172 -15.05 -17.74 29.79
CA GLU A 172 -14.27 -17.30 30.95
C GLU A 172 -13.66 -15.92 30.69
N TRP A 173 -14.50 -14.88 30.69
CA TRP A 173 -14.10 -13.52 30.28
C TRP A 173 -12.97 -12.91 31.10
N VAL A 174 -12.97 -13.13 32.41
CA VAL A 174 -11.92 -12.60 33.31
C VAL A 174 -10.57 -13.25 33.01
N LEU A 175 -10.57 -14.57 32.77
CA LEU A 175 -9.37 -15.30 32.39
C LEU A 175 -8.88 -14.86 31.01
N SER A 176 -9.79 -14.78 30.05
CA SER A 176 -9.49 -14.35 28.68
C SER A 176 -8.91 -12.94 28.63
N ASP A 177 -9.45 -11.99 29.41
CA ASP A 177 -8.91 -10.63 29.52
C ASP A 177 -7.55 -10.60 30.21
N GLY A 178 -7.31 -11.46 31.20
CA GLY A 178 -6.01 -11.62 31.84
C GLY A 178 -4.95 -12.14 30.87
N ILE A 179 -5.27 -13.23 30.18
CA ILE A 179 -4.46 -13.85 29.13
C ILE A 179 -4.15 -12.84 28.02
N GLY A 180 -5.17 -12.19 27.47
CA GLY A 180 -5.01 -11.25 26.35
C GLY A 180 -4.16 -10.01 26.67
N LYS A 181 -4.15 -9.54 27.93
CA LYS A 181 -3.27 -8.46 28.36
C LYS A 181 -1.80 -8.89 28.43
N ASP A 182 -1.54 -10.13 28.84
CA ASP A 182 -0.19 -10.65 29.03
C ASP A 182 0.49 -11.00 27.69
N MET A 183 -0.27 -11.57 26.74
CA MET A 183 0.30 -12.13 25.51
C MET A 183 -0.12 -11.45 24.19
N GLY A 184 -0.90 -10.36 24.24
CA GLY A 184 -1.48 -9.74 23.04
C GLY A 184 -0.45 -9.38 21.96
N TRP A 185 0.75 -8.93 22.34
CA TRP A 185 1.83 -8.62 21.40
C TRP A 185 2.43 -9.86 20.73
N GLU A 186 2.45 -11.00 21.40
CA GLU A 186 3.03 -12.24 20.85
C GLU A 186 2.13 -12.86 19.79
N LEU A 187 0.81 -12.79 20.01
CA LEU A 187 -0.20 -13.27 19.08
C LEU A 187 -0.34 -12.36 17.86
N ASP A 188 -0.22 -11.04 18.02
CA ASP A 188 -0.24 -10.11 16.90
C ASP A 188 0.91 -10.38 15.89
N ALA A 189 2.07 -10.79 16.39
CA ALA A 189 3.21 -11.18 15.56
C ALA A 189 2.98 -12.47 14.75
N MET A 190 1.97 -13.28 15.09
CA MET A 190 1.61 -14.49 14.35
C MET A 190 0.66 -14.22 13.17
N LYS A 191 0.21 -12.98 13.01
CA LYS A 191 -0.67 -12.57 11.89
C LYS A 191 0.08 -12.25 10.59
N VAL A 192 1.37 -12.57 10.51
CA VAL A 192 2.27 -12.27 9.37
C VAL A 192 2.41 -13.48 8.47
#